data_AF-K1SLS0-F1
#
_entry.id   AF-K1SLS0-F1
#
_cell.length_a   1.000
_cell.length_b   1.000
_cell.length_c   1.000
_cell.angle_alpha   90.00
_cell.angle_beta   90.00
_cell.angle_gamma   90.00
#
_symmetry.space_group_name_H-M   'P 1'
#
loop_
_entity.id
_entity.type
_entity.pdbx_description
1 polymer ?
#
loop_
_entity_poly.entity_id
_entity_poly.type
_entity_poly.pdbx_seq_one_letter_code
_entity_poly.pdbx_strand_id
1 'polypeptide(L)' 'MPLIIANGGVDKIKGIGIGAPNGNYYSGTIEFAPNLPWKGVIPLAAMFEERLGIPTALTNDANAAGIGEMTYGAARG' A
#
# COMPACT_ATOMS: atom_id res chain seq x y z
N MET A 1 -4.82 9.06 15.99
CA MET A 1 -4.86 7.99 14.98
C MET A 1 -5.67 6.80 15.53
N PRO A 2 -7.01 6.84 15.47
CA PRO A 2 -7.86 5.89 16.19
C PRO A 2 -7.63 4.42 15.83
N LEU A 3 -7.45 4.10 14.54
CA LEU A 3 -7.20 2.73 14.06
C LEU A 3 -5.86 2.17 14.52
N ILE A 4 -4.79 2.97 14.49
CA ILE A 4 -3.47 2.53 14.97
C ILE A 4 -3.51 2.23 16.47
N ILE A 5 -4.16 3.10 17.26
CA ILE A 5 -4.32 2.91 18.70
C ILE A 5 -5.14 1.66 19.00
N ALA A 6 -6.26 1.45 18.28
CA ALA A 6 -7.10 0.27 18.44
C ALA A 6 -6.37 -1.05 18.11
N ASN A 7 -5.30 -0.99 17.31
CA ASN A 7 -4.50 -2.16 16.90
C ASN A 7 -3.14 -2.23 17.63
N GLY A 8 -3.04 -1.66 18.84
CA GLY A 8 -1.86 -1.83 19.72
C GLY A 8 -0.77 -0.77 19.57
N GLY A 9 -1.02 0.30 18.81
CA GLY A 9 -0.09 1.42 18.64
C GLY A 9 0.92 1.21 17.51
N VAL A 10 1.66 2.27 17.20
CA VAL A 10 2.64 2.31 16.09
C VAL A 10 3.69 1.19 16.25
N ASP A 11 4.18 0.96 17.46
CA ASP A 11 5.24 -0.04 17.75
C ASP A 11 4.82 -1.49 17.50
N LYS A 12 3.51 -1.77 17.38
CA LYS A 12 2.97 -3.11 17.10
C LYS A 12 2.69 -3.35 15.62
N ILE A 13 2.70 -2.30 14.80
CA ILE A 13 2.43 -2.38 13.37
C ILE A 13 3.77 -2.47 12.63
N LYS A 14 4.05 -3.63 12.04
CA LYS A 14 5.32 -3.86 11.31
C LYS A 14 5.39 -3.17 9.95
N GLY A 15 4.25 -2.84 9.36
CA GLY A 15 4.19 -2.19 8.07
C GLY A 15 2.77 -1.97 7.56
N ILE A 16 2.65 -1.16 6.50
CA ILE A 16 1.43 -0.86 5.78
C ILE A 16 1.59 -1.28 4.32
N GLY A 17 0.64 -2.05 3.81
CA GLY A 17 0.55 -2.39 2.38
C GLY A 17 -0.63 -1.66 1.75
N ILE A 18 -0.39 -0.98 0.63
CA ILE A 18 -1.42 -0.27 -0.13
C ILE A 18 -1.54 -0.92 -1.51
N GLY A 19 -2.73 -1.40 -1.87
CA GLY A 19 -3.08 -1.78 -3.23
C GLY A 19 -3.91 -0.67 -3.87
N ALA A 20 -3.44 -0.08 -4.96
CA ALA A 20 -4.15 1.01 -5.64
C ALA A 20 -3.99 0.96 -7.17
N PRO A 21 -4.98 1.49 -7.93
CA PRO A 21 -4.85 1.62 -9.38
C PRO A 21 -3.61 2.42 -9.76
N ASN A 22 -2.84 1.93 -10.73
CA ASN A 22 -1.59 2.56 -11.20
C ASN A 22 -0.52 2.77 -10.09
N GLY A 23 -0.58 1.97 -9.01
CA GLY A 23 0.47 1.92 -8.01
C GLY A 23 1.74 1.29 -8.57
N ASN A 24 2.85 2.01 -8.52
CA ASN A 24 4.17 1.53 -8.88
C ASN A 24 4.90 1.05 -7.62
N TYR A 25 5.22 -0.24 -7.59
CA TYR A 25 5.88 -0.87 -6.45
C TYR A 25 7.31 -0.39 -6.21
N TYR A 26 8.04 -0.07 -7.28
CA TYR A 26 9.45 0.31 -7.17
C TYR A 26 9.64 1.74 -6.66
N SER A 27 8.74 2.64 -7.04
CA SER A 27 8.79 4.06 -6.64
C SER A 27 7.88 4.38 -5.44
N GLY A 28 6.95 3.50 -5.08
CA GLY A 28 5.97 3.75 -4.03
C GLY A 28 4.96 4.86 -4.40
N THR A 29 4.77 5.11 -5.71
CA THR A 29 3.95 6.21 -6.22
C THR A 29 2.71 5.73 -6.96
N ILE A 30 1.69 6.59 -7.02
CA ILE A 30 0.58 6.46 -7.97
C ILE A 30 0.88 7.36 -9.16
N GLU A 31 0.95 6.77 -10.34
CA GLU A 31 1.40 7.45 -11.55
C GLU A 31 0.23 7.59 -12.54
N PHE A 32 -0.11 8.83 -12.90
CA PHE A 32 -1.06 9.15 -13.97
C PHE A 32 -2.39 8.37 -13.92
N ALA A 33 -2.92 8.13 -12.72
CA ALA A 33 -4.09 7.28 -12.54
C ALA A 33 -5.34 7.90 -13.19
N PRO A 34 -5.86 7.36 -14.31
CA PRO A 34 -6.99 7.96 -15.03
C PRO A 34 -8.30 7.84 -14.24
N ASN A 35 -8.37 6.85 -13.35
CA ASN A 35 -9.55 6.54 -12.55
C ASN A 35 -9.57 7.31 -11.21
N LEU A 36 -8.56 8.14 -10.94
CA LEU A 36 -8.46 8.91 -9.70
C LEU A 36 -8.38 10.40 -10.03
N PRO A 37 -8.91 11.28 -9.17
CA PRO A 37 -8.83 12.74 -9.37
C PRO A 37 -7.41 13.30 -9.15
N TRP A 38 -6.42 12.43 -8.93
CA TRP A 38 -5.04 12.81 -8.64
C TRP A 38 -4.27 13.05 -9.92
N LYS A 39 -3.54 14.18 -9.97
CA LYS A 39 -2.78 14.60 -11.14
C LYS A 39 -1.30 14.30 -10.96
N GLY A 40 -0.66 13.80 -12.02
CA GLY A 40 0.77 13.54 -12.05
C GLY A 40 1.17 12.30 -11.25
N VAL A 41 2.28 12.42 -10.52
CA VAL A 41 2.89 11.34 -9.74
C VAL A 41 2.76 11.67 -8.27
N ILE A 42 2.07 10.82 -7.51
CA ILE A 42 1.83 11.01 -6.08
C ILE A 42 2.71 10.02 -5.30
N PRO A 43 3.67 10.45 -4.47
CA PRO A 43 4.53 9.57 -3.67
C PRO A 43 3.78 9.04 -2.44
N LEU A 44 2.70 8.29 -2.66
CA LEU A 44 1.74 7.93 -1.63
C LEU A 44 2.36 7.11 -0.49
N ALA A 45 3.26 6.16 -0.81
CA ALA A 45 3.95 5.38 0.23
C ALA A 45 4.74 6.30 1.16
N ALA A 46 5.57 7.18 0.61
CA ALA A 46 6.37 8.12 1.39
C ALA A 46 5.51 9.08 2.23
N MET A 47 4.38 9.56 1.70
CA MET A 47 3.44 10.40 2.45
C MET A 47 2.87 9.69 3.68
N PHE A 48 2.61 8.38 3.57
CA PHE A 48 2.14 7.57 4.71
C PHE A 48 3.27 7.29 5.69
N GLU A 49 4.47 6.95 5.21
CA GLU A 49 5.64 6.75 6.08
C GLU A 49 5.98 8.02 6.87
N GLU A 50 6.01 9.19 6.22
CA GLU A 50 6.27 10.48 6.86
C GLU A 50 5.23 10.80 7.94
N ARG A 51 3.95 10.53 7.64
CA ARG A 51 2.86 10.87 8.56
C ARG A 51 2.74 9.91 9.73
N LEU A 52 3.05 8.63 9.54
CA LEU A 52 2.75 7.57 10.51
C LEU A 52 4.00 6.98 11.17
N GLY A 53 5.18 7.18 10.58
CA GLY A 53 6.44 6.56 11.05
C GLY A 53 6.50 5.05 10.84
N ILE A 54 5.63 4.50 9.99
CA ILE A 54 5.49 3.05 9.76
C ILE A 54 5.93 2.72 8.33
N PRO A 55 6.80 1.70 8.12
CA PRO A 55 7.21 1.28 6.78
C PRO A 55 6.00 1.00 5.88
N THR A 56 5.96 1.58 4.70
CA THR A 56 4.80 1.54 3.81
C THR A 56 5.24 1.15 2.40
N ALA A 57 4.58 0.13 1.85
CA ALA A 57 4.72 -0.27 0.46
C ALA A 57 3.42 -0.03 -0.30
N LEU A 58 3.54 0.35 -1.58
CA LEU A 58 2.43 0.50 -2.51
C LEU A 58 2.60 -0.50 -3.64
N THR A 59 1.52 -1.06 -4.16
CA THR A 59 1.55 -1.86 -5.39
C THR A 59 0.23 -1.67 -6.14
N ASN A 60 0.21 -2.12 -7.39
CA ASN A 60 -1.03 -2.17 -8.15
C ASN A 60 -2.00 -3.19 -7.54
N ASP A 61 -3.30 -2.90 -7.59
CA ASP A 61 -4.39 -3.74 -7.09
C ASP A 61 -4.37 -5.17 -7.66
N ALA A 62 -4.13 -5.35 -8.96
CA ALA A 62 -4.02 -6.68 -9.56
C ALA A 62 -2.79 -7.45 -9.04
N ASN A 63 -1.66 -6.76 -8.86
CA ASN A 63 -0.46 -7.37 -8.26
C ASN A 63 -0.69 -7.76 -6.80
N ALA A 64 -1.36 -6.90 -6.01
CA ALA A 64 -1.72 -7.22 -4.63
C ALA A 64 -2.62 -8.47 -4.56
N ALA A 65 -3.62 -8.55 -5.43
CA ALA A 65 -4.48 -9.72 -5.54
C ALA A 65 -3.67 -10.98 -5.92
N GLY A 66 -2.78 -10.87 -6.92
CA GLY A 66 -1.92 -11.97 -7.34
C GLY A 66 -0.99 -12.47 -6.22
N ILE A 67 -0.36 -11.57 -5.46
CA ILE A 67 0.47 -11.93 -4.30
C ILE A 67 -0.38 -12.60 -3.22
N GLY A 68 -1.59 -12.09 -2.98
CA GLY A 68 -2.55 -12.66 -2.02
C GLY A 68 -2.93 -14.09 -2.38
N GLU A 69 -3.31 -14.33 -3.64
CA GLU A 69 -3.67 -15.66 -4.17
C GLU A 69 -2.48 -16.63 -4.13
N MET A 70 -1.28 -16.18 -4.53
CA MET A 70 -0.08 -17.03 -4.47
C MET A 70 0.30 -17.42 -3.05
N THR A 71 0.14 -16.51 -2.07
CA THR A 71 0.61 -16.73 -0.70
C THR A 71 -0.42 -17.50 0.15
N TYR A 72 -1.72 -17.21 -0.05
CA TYR A 72 -2.80 -17.67 0.82
C TYR A 72 -4.00 -18.29 0.07
N GLY A 73 -4.07 -18.16 -1.25
CA GLY A 73 -5.16 -18.67 -2.08
C GLY A 73 -4.98 -20.14 -2.51
N ALA A 74 -5.84 -20.57 -3.42
CA ALA A 74 -5.87 -21.95 -3.92
C ALA A 74 -4.63 -22.34 -4.75
N ALA A 75 -3.81 -21.36 -5.14
CA ALA A 75 -2.55 -21.55 -5.88
C ALA A 75 -1.37 -22.03 -5.02
N ARG A 76 -1.66 -22.76 -3.93
CA ARG A 76 -0.67 -23.62 -3.26
C ARG A 76 -0.58 -24.97 -4.00
N GLY A 77 -0.05 -24.96 -5.23
CA GLY A 77 0.17 -26.18 -6.03
C GLY A 77 -0.29 -26.05 -7.46
#